data_AF-A0A9D6NPV9-F1
#
_entry.id   AF-A0A9D6NPV9-F1
#
_cell.length_a   1.000
_cell.length_b   1.000
_cell.length_c   1.000
_cell.angle_alpha   90.00
_cell.angle_beta   90.00
_cell.angle_gamma   90.00
#
_symmetry.space_group_name_H-M   'P 1'
#
loop_
_entity.id
_entity.type
_entity.pdbx_description
1 polymer ?
#
loop_
_entity_poly.entity_id
_entity_poly.type
_entity_poly.pdbx_seq_one_letter_code
_entity_poly.pdbx_strand_id
1 'polypeptide(L)'
;MTLKERLFQITGVWEGTYTHLSPSGHVLDHYASRQETRLEGDRWYERIIYRWPDGRQQTLDFRAGFVGDHLRFDDPDFSGETVIVNEDILVFPYYWKDWPNVHIVETIVLASTDYRSRLWQTFENNELVKLTVIVERRVAGEPEIWY
;
A
#
# COMPACT_ATOMS: atom_id res chain seq x y z
N MET A 1 -5.10 -9.17 -18.49
CA MET A 1 -5.68 -7.84 -18.16
C MET A 1 -4.56 -6.80 -18.05
N THR A 2 -4.79 -5.51 -18.33
CA THR A 2 -3.78 -4.43 -18.17
C THR A 2 -3.63 -3.99 -16.71
N LEU A 3 -2.53 -3.30 -16.37
CA LEU A 3 -2.34 -2.71 -15.03
C LEU A 3 -3.43 -1.72 -14.68
N LYS A 4 -3.80 -0.87 -15.64
CA LYS A 4 -4.85 0.13 -15.46
C LYS A 4 -6.21 -0.50 -15.14
N GLU A 5 -6.60 -1.55 -15.86
CA GLU A 5 -7.84 -2.29 -15.58
C GLU A 5 -7.80 -2.93 -14.19
N ARG A 6 -6.64 -3.45 -13.75
CA ARG A 6 -6.54 -4.08 -12.41
C ARG A 6 -6.61 -3.05 -11.31
N LEU A 7 -5.87 -1.96 -11.46
CA LEU A 7 -5.91 -0.83 -10.53
C LEU A 7 -7.32 -0.26 -10.42
N PHE A 8 -8.02 -0.12 -11.55
CA PHE A 8 -9.42 0.29 -11.56
C PHE A 8 -10.31 -0.65 -10.74
N GLN A 9 -10.19 -1.97 -10.91
CA GLN A 9 -10.98 -2.94 -10.14
C GLN A 9 -10.72 -2.87 -8.63
N ILE A 10 -9.51 -2.52 -8.20
CA ILE A 10 -9.16 -2.42 -6.77
C ILE A 10 -9.42 -1.04 -6.17
N THR A 11 -9.87 -0.06 -6.96
CA THR A 11 -10.37 1.23 -6.44
C THR A 11 -11.51 1.02 -5.48
N GLY A 12 -11.69 1.94 -4.52
CA GLY A 12 -12.73 1.89 -3.51
C GLY A 12 -12.16 1.95 -2.10
N VAL A 13 -12.96 1.47 -1.15
CA VAL A 13 -12.64 1.54 0.28
C VAL A 13 -12.34 0.16 0.82
N TRP A 14 -11.22 0.06 1.54
CA TRP A 14 -10.74 -1.14 2.19
C TRP A 14 -10.52 -0.86 3.68
N GLU A 15 -11.06 -1.72 4.53
CA GLU A 15 -10.78 -1.69 5.97
C GLU A 15 -9.98 -2.92 6.37
N GLY A 16 -9.04 -2.73 7.27
CA GLY A 16 -8.08 -3.77 7.59
C GLY A 16 -7.26 -3.48 8.82
N THR A 17 -6.21 -4.26 8.99
CA THR A 17 -5.24 -4.11 10.08
C THR A 17 -3.83 -4.17 9.56
N TYR A 18 -2.94 -3.47 10.25
CA TYR A 18 -1.49 -3.57 10.08
C TYR A 18 -0.94 -4.30 11.30
N THR A 19 -0.12 -5.31 11.05
CA THR A 19 0.63 -6.01 12.09
C THR A 19 2.11 -5.95 11.75
N HIS A 20 2.88 -5.20 12.53
CA HIS A 20 4.32 -5.13 12.40
C HIS A 20 4.96 -6.26 13.20
N LEU A 21 5.88 -6.99 12.57
CA LEU A 21 6.57 -8.12 13.14
C LEU A 21 8.08 -7.92 13.05
N SER A 22 8.82 -8.40 14.05
CA SER A 22 10.26 -8.63 13.92
C SER A 22 10.54 -9.73 12.89
N PRO A 23 11.79 -9.88 12.42
CA PRO A 23 12.17 -11.00 11.55
C PRO A 23 11.94 -12.38 12.19
N SER A 24 11.93 -12.46 13.52
CA SER A 24 11.61 -13.68 14.28
C SER A 24 10.10 -13.88 14.54
N GLY A 25 9.24 -12.98 14.08
CA GLY A 25 7.79 -13.08 14.18
C GLY A 25 7.17 -12.51 15.46
N HIS A 26 7.92 -11.76 16.28
CA HIS A 26 7.34 -11.07 17.43
C HIS A 26 6.54 -9.85 16.98
N VAL A 27 5.34 -9.66 17.55
CA VAL A 27 4.52 -8.47 17.28
C VAL A 27 5.18 -7.23 17.89
N LEU A 28 5.47 -6.25 17.04
CA LEU A 28 6.05 -4.96 17.40
C LEU A 28 4.98 -3.88 17.56
N ASP A 29 3.94 -3.92 16.72
CA ASP A 29 2.80 -3.00 16.76
C ASP A 29 1.61 -3.60 15.98
N HIS A 30 0.39 -3.19 16.34
CA HIS A 30 -0.84 -3.64 15.70
C HIS A 30 -1.93 -2.57 15.79
N TYR A 31 -2.53 -2.24 14.64
CA TYR A 31 -3.54 -1.19 14.58
C TYR A 31 -4.49 -1.35 13.39
N ALA A 32 -5.63 -0.68 13.48
CA ALA A 32 -6.63 -0.67 12.42
C ALA A 32 -6.24 0.32 11.31
N SER A 33 -6.71 0.05 10.10
CA SER A 33 -6.47 0.89 8.93
C SER A 33 -7.71 0.99 8.04
N ARG A 34 -7.81 2.11 7.35
CA ARG A 34 -8.75 2.33 6.25
C ARG A 34 -7.98 2.88 5.07
N GLN A 35 -8.06 2.21 3.93
CA GLN A 35 -7.43 2.63 2.70
C GLN A 35 -8.48 2.98 1.65
N GLU A 36 -8.28 4.11 0.99
CA GLU A 36 -9.18 4.65 -0.01
C GLU A 36 -8.40 4.91 -1.28
N THR A 37 -8.82 4.30 -2.39
CA THR A 37 -8.10 4.37 -3.67
C THR A 37 -9.02 4.84 -4.79
N ARG A 38 -8.51 5.74 -5.63
CA ARG A 38 -9.21 6.28 -6.82
C ARG A 38 -8.29 6.26 -8.02
N LEU A 39 -8.90 6.04 -9.18
CA LEU A 39 -8.24 6.16 -10.49
C LEU A 39 -9.03 7.12 -11.36
N GLU A 40 -8.43 8.25 -11.72
CA GLU A 40 -9.03 9.30 -12.54
C GLU A 40 -8.20 9.52 -13.81
N GLY A 41 -8.66 8.95 -14.94
CA GLY A 41 -7.85 8.93 -16.15
C GLY A 41 -6.59 8.09 -15.96
N ASP A 42 -5.42 8.75 -15.95
CA ASP A 42 -4.11 8.15 -15.69
C ASP A 42 -3.51 8.57 -14.33
N ARG A 43 -4.34 9.14 -13.44
CA ARG A 43 -3.92 9.56 -12.11
C ARG A 43 -4.47 8.63 -11.04
N TRP A 44 -3.56 8.10 -10.23
CA TRP A 44 -3.87 7.30 -9.05
C TRP A 44 -3.81 8.17 -7.80
N TYR A 45 -4.80 8.00 -6.93
CA TYR A 45 -4.86 8.62 -5.61
C TYR A 45 -5.09 7.54 -4.58
N GLU A 46 -4.35 7.63 -3.48
CA GLU A 46 -4.46 6.69 -2.37
C GLU A 46 -4.34 7.43 -1.05
N ARG A 47 -5.30 7.21 -0.16
CA ARG A 47 -5.28 7.71 1.22
C ARG A 47 -5.31 6.54 2.17
N ILE A 48 -4.41 6.53 3.14
CA ILE A 48 -4.36 5.52 4.20
C ILE A 48 -4.55 6.22 5.54
N ILE A 49 -5.52 5.75 6.32
CA ILE A 49 -5.84 6.24 7.66
C ILE A 49 -5.53 5.13 8.65
N TYR A 50 -4.53 5.34 9.50
CA TYR A 50 -4.14 4.46 10.59
C TYR A 50 -4.80 4.87 11.90
N ARG A 51 -5.28 3.90 12.67
CA ARG A 51 -5.99 4.11 13.95
C ARG A 51 -5.48 3.15 15.01
N TRP A 52 -4.80 3.69 16.02
CA TRP A 52 -4.30 2.91 17.15
C TRP A 52 -5.35 2.80 18.27
N PRO A 53 -5.28 1.76 19.12
CA PRO A 53 -6.20 1.58 20.25
C PRO A 53 -6.16 2.72 21.29
N ASP A 54 -5.04 3.45 21.37
CA ASP A 54 -4.85 4.60 22.27
C ASP A 54 -5.49 5.90 21.76
N GLY A 55 -6.12 5.86 20.59
CA GLY A 55 -6.77 7.01 19.95
C GLY A 55 -5.86 7.82 19.02
N ARG A 56 -4.57 7.46 18.89
CA ARG A 56 -3.70 8.06 17.88
C ARG A 56 -4.25 7.77 16.47
N GLN A 57 -4.15 8.75 15.59
CA GLN A 57 -4.50 8.62 14.18
C GLN A 57 -3.40 9.24 13.32
N GLN A 58 -3.11 8.62 12.18
CA GLN A 58 -2.24 9.16 11.16
C GLN A 58 -2.89 8.98 9.80
N THR A 59 -2.75 9.98 8.92
CA THR A 59 -3.22 9.92 7.54
C THR A 59 -2.02 10.13 6.61
N LEU A 60 -1.90 9.27 5.59
CA LEU A 60 -0.93 9.41 4.51
C LEU A 60 -1.67 9.47 3.18
N ASP A 61 -1.25 10.39 2.33
CA ASP A 61 -1.80 10.60 1.00
C ASP A 61 -0.70 10.36 -0.03
N PHE A 62 -1.00 9.55 -1.04
CA PHE A 62 -0.09 9.18 -2.12
C PHE A 62 -0.70 9.50 -3.47
N ARG A 63 0.14 9.97 -4.39
CA ARG A 63 -0.22 10.23 -5.78
C ARG A 63 0.72 9.47 -6.71
N ALA A 64 0.15 8.95 -7.80
CA ALA A 64 0.94 8.32 -8.84
C ALA A 64 0.35 8.57 -10.23
N GLY A 65 1.19 8.41 -11.25
CA GLY A 65 0.81 8.53 -12.66
C GLY A 65 1.34 7.37 -13.48
N PHE A 66 0.66 7.09 -14.60
CA PHE A 66 1.16 6.10 -15.55
C PHE A 66 2.33 6.64 -16.37
N VAL A 67 3.37 5.83 -16.49
CA VAL A 67 4.51 6.04 -17.39
C VAL A 67 4.67 4.78 -18.23
N GLY A 68 4.10 4.79 -19.44
CA GLY A 68 3.94 3.57 -20.23
C GLY A 68 3.00 2.60 -19.53
N ASP A 69 3.47 1.37 -19.29
CA ASP A 69 2.70 0.30 -18.64
C ASP A 69 2.88 0.25 -17.11
N HIS A 70 3.59 1.22 -16.54
CA HIS A 70 3.96 1.25 -15.13
C HIS A 70 3.23 2.35 -14.38
N LEU A 71 2.84 2.09 -13.12
CA LEU A 71 2.35 3.11 -12.20
C LEU A 71 3.53 3.62 -11.36
N ARG A 72 3.86 4.90 -11.50
CA ARG A 72 4.99 5.52 -10.81
C ARG A 72 4.51 6.52 -9.77
N PHE A 73 5.00 6.35 -8.55
CA PHE A 73 4.87 7.31 -7.47
C PHE A 73 6.10 8.22 -7.47
N ASP A 74 5.86 9.52 -7.53
CA ASP A 74 6.92 10.54 -7.47
C ASP A 74 6.40 11.74 -6.68
N ASP A 75 6.36 11.57 -5.36
CA ASP A 75 6.08 12.62 -4.40
C ASP A 75 7.42 13.18 -3.86
N PRO A 76 7.47 14.38 -3.26
CA PRO A 76 8.71 14.94 -2.71
C PRO A 76 9.44 13.97 -1.77
N ASP A 77 8.70 13.23 -0.94
CA ASP A 77 9.29 12.40 0.12
C ASP A 77 9.35 10.91 -0.23
N PHE A 78 8.75 10.51 -1.35
CA PHE A 78 8.43 9.11 -1.64
C PHE A 78 8.63 8.78 -3.12
N SER A 79 9.28 7.65 -3.41
CA SER A 79 9.42 7.15 -4.77
C SER A 79 9.24 5.64 -4.82
N GLY A 80 8.52 5.18 -5.83
CA GLY A 80 8.28 3.75 -6.06
C GLY A 80 7.64 3.50 -7.42
N GLU A 81 7.66 2.23 -7.82
CA GLU A 81 7.07 1.79 -9.09
C GLU A 81 6.34 0.46 -8.89
N THR A 82 5.08 0.39 -9.31
CA THR A 82 4.29 -0.84 -9.21
C THR A 82 4.51 -1.71 -10.44
N VAL A 83 4.78 -3.00 -10.20
CA VAL A 83 4.93 -4.03 -11.23
C VAL A 83 3.84 -5.09 -11.06
N ILE A 84 3.23 -5.49 -12.18
CA ILE A 84 2.36 -6.67 -12.22
C ILE A 84 3.20 -7.91 -12.35
N VAL A 85 3.04 -8.84 -11.40
CA VAL A 85 3.55 -10.20 -11.56
C VAL A 85 2.54 -11.03 -12.36
N ASN A 86 1.27 -10.94 -11.99
CA ASN A 86 0.13 -11.51 -12.72
C ASN A 86 -1.18 -10.82 -12.29
N GLU A 87 -2.33 -11.33 -12.75
CA GLU A 87 -3.64 -10.71 -12.51
C GLU A 87 -4.01 -10.56 -11.01
N ASP A 88 -3.43 -11.35 -10.11
CA ASP A 88 -3.74 -11.34 -8.68
C ASP A 88 -2.59 -10.86 -7.79
N ILE A 89 -1.41 -10.65 -8.36
CA ILE A 89 -0.19 -10.31 -7.60
C ILE A 89 0.45 -9.06 -8.18
N LEU A 90 0.54 -8.03 -7.33
CA LEU A 90 1.31 -6.82 -7.57
C LEU A 90 2.53 -6.81 -6.65
N VAL A 91 3.63 -6.23 -7.13
CA VAL A 91 4.82 -5.96 -6.32
C VAL A 91 5.14 -4.48 -6.43
N PHE A 92 5.45 -3.88 -5.29
CA PHE A 92 5.70 -2.45 -5.17
C PHE A 92 6.96 -2.19 -4.33
N PRO A 93 8.14 -2.14 -4.95
CA PRO A 93 9.33 -1.62 -4.30
C PRO A 93 9.24 -0.09 -4.18
N TYR A 94 9.53 0.42 -2.98
CA TYR A 94 9.56 1.86 -2.73
C TYR A 94 10.55 2.23 -1.62
N TYR A 95 10.88 3.52 -1.57
CA TYR A 95 11.73 4.10 -0.53
C TYR A 95 11.25 5.51 -0.17
N TRP A 96 11.53 5.90 1.07
CA TRP A 96 11.36 7.27 1.54
C TRP A 96 12.66 8.03 1.26
N LYS A 97 12.59 9.21 0.64
CA LYS A 97 13.78 9.96 0.22
C LYS A 97 14.61 10.45 1.41
N ASP A 98 13.96 10.70 2.55
CA ASP A 98 14.63 11.09 3.79
C ASP A 98 15.37 9.93 4.48
N TRP A 99 14.99 8.68 4.19
CA TRP A 99 15.56 7.47 4.80
C TRP A 99 16.24 6.58 3.74
N PRO A 100 17.35 7.04 3.13
CA PRO A 100 17.94 6.41 1.95
C PRO A 100 18.53 5.01 2.21
N ASN A 101 18.77 4.66 3.48
CA ASN A 101 19.23 3.33 3.87
C ASN A 101 18.08 2.34 4.09
N VAL A 102 16.83 2.81 4.03
CA VAL A 102 15.61 2.01 4.19
C VAL A 102 14.94 1.83 2.83
N HIS A 103 14.64 0.59 2.48
CA HIS A 103 13.78 0.29 1.33
C HIS A 103 12.76 -0.77 1.71
N ILE A 104 11.61 -0.71 1.05
CA ILE A 104 10.50 -1.61 1.31
C ILE A 104 10.13 -2.31 0.02
N VAL A 105 9.88 -3.61 0.11
CA VAL A 105 9.25 -4.39 -0.95
C VAL A 105 7.88 -4.80 -0.46
N GLU A 106 6.84 -4.26 -1.08
CA GLU A 106 5.46 -4.65 -0.83
C GLU A 106 5.01 -5.70 -1.85
N THR A 107 4.45 -6.80 -1.38
CA THR A 107 3.68 -7.75 -2.20
C THR A 107 2.21 -7.60 -1.87
N ILE A 108 1.37 -7.41 -2.89
CA ILE A 108 -0.09 -7.28 -2.75
C ILE A 108 -0.71 -8.50 -3.43
N VAL A 109 -1.47 -9.27 -2.67
CA VAL A 109 -2.19 -10.45 -3.16
C VAL A 109 -3.69 -10.21 -3.07
N LEU A 110 -4.34 -10.23 -4.23
CA LEU A 110 -5.77 -10.03 -4.39
C LEU A 110 -6.46 -11.40 -4.44
N ALA A 111 -6.69 -11.98 -3.26
CA ALA A 111 -7.22 -13.34 -3.15
C ALA A 111 -8.71 -13.47 -3.51
N SER A 112 -9.48 -12.38 -3.46
CA SER A 112 -10.83 -12.27 -4.04
C SER A 112 -11.13 -10.81 -4.43
N THR A 113 -12.35 -10.53 -4.89
CA THR A 113 -12.81 -9.18 -5.21
C THR A 113 -12.92 -8.25 -3.98
N ASP A 114 -13.07 -8.85 -2.81
CA ASP A 114 -13.36 -8.18 -1.54
C ASP A 114 -12.37 -8.52 -0.41
N TYR A 115 -11.34 -9.31 -0.69
CA TYR A 115 -10.31 -9.67 0.27
C TYR A 115 -8.92 -9.62 -0.37
N ARG A 116 -8.01 -8.93 0.32
CA ARG A 116 -6.61 -8.86 -0.08
C ARG A 116 -5.70 -8.92 1.14
N SER A 117 -4.48 -9.39 0.92
CA SER A 117 -3.41 -9.27 1.87
C SER A 117 -2.24 -8.54 1.25
N ARG A 118 -1.47 -7.84 2.08
CA ARG A 118 -0.22 -7.21 1.68
C ARG A 118 0.86 -7.59 2.67
N LEU A 119 2.06 -7.78 2.14
CA LEU A 119 3.25 -8.07 2.93
C LEU A 119 4.32 -7.05 2.59
N TRP A 120 4.75 -6.29 3.58
CA TRP A 120 5.92 -5.42 3.44
C TRP A 120 7.12 -6.09 4.06
N GLN A 121 8.20 -6.19 3.29
CA GLN A 121 9.52 -6.49 3.79
C GLN A 121 10.29 -5.18 3.88
N THR A 122 10.59 -4.74 5.09
CA THR A 122 11.41 -3.54 5.32
C THR A 122 12.85 -3.95 5.53
N PHE A 123 13.72 -3.41 4.69
CA PHE A 123 15.15 -3.59 4.78
C PHE A 123 15.79 -2.29 5.21
N GLU A 124 16.75 -2.38 6.13
CA GLU A 124 17.60 -1.27 6.54
C GLU A 124 19.05 -1.71 6.44
N ASN A 125 19.88 -0.91 5.77
CA ASN A 125 21.29 -1.25 5.49
C ASN A 125 21.46 -2.65 4.85
N ASN A 126 20.51 -3.03 3.98
CA ASN A 126 20.43 -4.32 3.30
C ASN A 126 20.12 -5.54 4.20
N GLU A 127 19.66 -5.32 5.43
CA GLU A 127 19.20 -6.38 6.34
C GLU A 127 17.69 -6.29 6.54
N LEU A 128 17.01 -7.44 6.58
CA LEU A 128 15.58 -7.49 6.89
C LEU A 128 15.37 -7.13 8.37
N VAL A 129 14.69 -6.02 8.64
CA VAL A 129 14.46 -5.52 10.00
C VAL A 129 13.02 -5.62 10.47
N LYS A 130 12.05 -5.67 9.54
CA LYS A 130 10.63 -5.71 9.87
C LYS A 130 9.81 -6.34 8.76
N LEU A 131 8.79 -7.09 9.17
CA LEU A 131 7.69 -7.52 8.31
C LEU A 131 6.44 -6.74 8.68
N THR A 132 5.63 -6.35 7.70
CA THR A 132 4.28 -5.81 7.96
C THR A 132 3.27 -6.66 7.24
N VAL A 133 2.40 -7.32 8.01
CA VAL A 133 1.28 -8.10 7.48
C VAL A 133 0.05 -7.21 7.51
N ILE A 134 -0.56 -7.04 6.35
CA ILE A 134 -1.75 -6.21 6.18
C ILE A 134 -2.86 -7.11 5.64
N VAL A 135 -4.01 -7.09 6.30
CA VAL A 135 -5.19 -7.87 5.90
C VAL A 135 -6.35 -6.92 5.75
N GLU A 136 -6.96 -6.90 4.57
CA GLU A 136 -7.96 -5.91 4.20
C GLU A 136 -9.19 -6.56 3.57
N ARG A 137 -10.35 -5.98 3.87
CA ARG A 137 -11.63 -6.31 3.27
C ARG A 137 -12.22 -5.07 2.62
N ARG A 138 -12.82 -5.26 1.46
CA ARG A 138 -13.56 -4.21 0.78
C ARG A 138 -14.82 -3.92 1.59
N VAL A 139 -15.13 -2.64 1.77
CA VAL A 139 -16.37 -2.19 2.43
C VAL A 139 -17.15 -1.29 1.48
N ALA A 140 -18.46 -1.17 1.71
CA ALA A 140 -19.26 -0.19 1.01
C ALA A 140 -18.84 1.22 1.41
N GLY A 141 -18.71 2.11 0.44
CA GLY A 141 -18.33 3.50 0.65
C GLY A 141 -17.62 4.08 -0.57
N GLU A 142 -17.61 5.40 -0.63
CA GLU A 142 -16.88 6.14 -1.65
C GLU A 142 -15.57 6.67 -1.03
N PRO A 143 -14.43 6.57 -1.73
CA PRO A 143 -13.21 7.25 -1.35
C PRO A 143 -13.42 8.76 -1.21
N GLU A 144 -12.81 9.39 -0.22
CA GLU A 144 -12.84 10.84 -0.09
C GLU A 144 -12.14 11.51 -1.29
N ILE A 145 -12.73 12.57 -1.82
CA ILE A 145 -12.14 13.37 -2.89
C ILE A 145 -11.30 14.50 -2.27
N TRP A 146 -10.01 14.48 -2.56
CA TRP A 146 -9.02 15.47 -2.17
C TRP A 146 -8.07 15.72 -3.34
N TYR A 147 -7.47 16.91 -3.39
CA TYR A 147 -6.66 17.40 -4.52
C TYR A 147 -5.25 17.74 -4.04
#